data_AF-A0A409WTC8-F1
#
_entry.id   AF-A0A409WTC8-F1
#
_cell.length_a   1.000
_cell.length_b   1.000
_cell.length_c   1.000
_cell.angle_alpha   90.00
_cell.angle_beta   90.00
_cell.angle_gamma   90.00
#
_symmetry.space_group_name_H-M   'P 1'
#
loop_
_entity.id
_entity.type
_entity.pdbx_description
1 polymer ?
#
loop_
_entity_poly.entity_id
_entity_poly.type
_entity_poly.pdbx_seq_one_letter_code
_entity_poly.pdbx_strand_id
1 'polypeptide(L)'
;MQKKKDITKLFPINYDLHNGIHIAESLGNIIACPICHGPLSIVAISRLAECGHVFCNTCLRNWYHHISQGVQEPSSVTLNALGATREDNDFGEDDAINDASIHTEDEVECQPLACPLCRTEILSPPVFADRARQVVGTVNVFLTLFEPLSDREHRLSNNFHRIIDTDQLNQAQHEADYAAFYEPSKSGDPEVVNQEISRLYAASNYIVNIFRSMKACTESYARLVLEERAELQILSDITVRYLERGPTPHALTILTATSSKAIGSRNT
;
A
#
# COMPACT_ATOMS: atom_id res chain seq x y z
N MET A 1 -22.78 -20.96 13.78
CA MET A 1 -22.42 -22.33 13.32
C MET A 1 -23.30 -22.88 12.20
N GLN A 2 -24.58 -22.49 12.07
CA GLN A 2 -25.47 -23.02 11.01
C GLN A 2 -25.04 -22.66 9.58
N LYS A 3 -24.54 -21.42 9.33
CA LYS A 3 -24.03 -21.00 8.00
C LYS A 3 -22.86 -21.82 7.47
N LYS A 4 -22.02 -22.41 8.35
CA LYS A 4 -20.91 -23.31 7.93
C LYS A 4 -21.42 -24.65 7.36
N LYS A 5 -22.58 -25.13 7.84
CA LYS A 5 -23.20 -26.39 7.37
C LYS A 5 -23.87 -26.24 6.00
N ASP A 6 -24.25 -25.03 5.61
CA ASP A 6 -24.90 -24.79 4.31
C ASP A 6 -23.88 -24.57 3.19
N ILE A 7 -22.72 -23.97 3.49
CA ILE A 7 -21.61 -23.84 2.52
C ILE A 7 -21.01 -25.22 2.16
N THR A 8 -20.88 -26.12 3.15
CA THR A 8 -20.39 -27.49 2.92
C THR A 8 -21.36 -28.37 2.12
N LYS A 9 -22.63 -27.96 1.95
CA LYS A 9 -23.60 -28.62 1.07
C LYS A 9 -23.54 -28.12 -0.38
N LEU A 10 -23.14 -26.87 -0.60
CA LEU A 10 -22.99 -26.27 -1.93
C LEU A 10 -21.75 -26.78 -2.67
N PHE A 11 -20.76 -27.27 -1.93
CA PHE A 11 -19.59 -27.95 -2.46
C PHE A 11 -19.53 -29.35 -1.83
N PRO A 12 -20.04 -30.42 -2.49
CA PRO A 12 -19.79 -31.78 -2.03
C PRO A 12 -18.29 -32.05 -2.17
N ILE A 13 -17.55 -31.79 -1.09
CA ILE A 13 -16.09 -31.93 -0.95
C ILE A 13 -15.77 -33.43 -0.98
N ASN A 14 -15.58 -33.96 -2.18
CA ASN A 14 -14.68 -35.10 -2.42
C ASN A 14 -13.44 -34.65 -3.21
N TYR A 15 -13.24 -33.33 -3.34
CA TYR A 15 -11.96 -32.75 -3.72
C TYR A 15 -11.10 -32.70 -2.47
N ASP A 16 -9.89 -33.26 -2.56
CA ASP A 16 -8.89 -33.23 -1.52
C ASP A 16 -8.63 -31.76 -1.12
N LEU A 17 -9.11 -31.37 0.06
CA LEU A 17 -8.94 -30.01 0.60
C LEU A 17 -7.47 -29.59 0.57
N HIS A 18 -6.57 -30.57 0.69
CA HIS A 18 -5.13 -30.39 0.62
C HIS A 18 -4.65 -29.94 -0.78
N ASN A 19 -5.27 -30.42 -1.85
CA ASN A 19 -5.00 -29.95 -3.22
C ASN A 19 -5.52 -28.53 -3.44
N GLY A 20 -6.66 -28.18 -2.85
CA GLY A 20 -7.22 -26.81 -2.94
C GLY A 20 -6.28 -25.76 -2.34
N ILE A 21 -5.69 -26.06 -1.18
CA ILE A 21 -4.73 -25.18 -0.50
C ILE A 21 -3.47 -24.98 -1.36
N HIS A 22 -2.86 -26.06 -1.88
CA HIS A 22 -1.66 -25.95 -2.71
C HIS A 22 -1.89 -25.18 -4.01
N ILE A 23 -3.06 -25.33 -4.64
CA ILE A 23 -3.42 -24.54 -5.82
C ILE A 23 -3.54 -23.06 -5.45
N ALA A 24 -4.20 -22.75 -4.33
CA ALA A 24 -4.37 -21.38 -3.87
C ALA A 24 -3.02 -20.72 -3.53
N GLU A 25 -2.10 -21.44 -2.87
CA GLU A 25 -0.72 -20.99 -2.61
C GLU A 25 0.05 -20.72 -3.91
N SER A 26 -0.03 -21.65 -4.87
CA SER A 26 0.63 -21.51 -6.17
C SER A 26 0.09 -20.30 -6.94
N LEU A 27 -1.23 -20.06 -6.88
CA LEU A 27 -1.87 -18.88 -7.46
C LEU A 27 -1.46 -17.59 -6.73
N GLY A 28 -1.31 -17.65 -5.40
CA GLY A 28 -0.80 -16.55 -4.57
C GLY A 28 0.58 -16.05 -5.03
N ASN A 29 1.49 -16.98 -5.34
CA ASN A 29 2.82 -16.64 -5.87
C ASN A 29 2.76 -15.95 -7.25
N ILE A 30 1.74 -16.27 -8.06
CA ILE A 30 1.54 -15.66 -9.38
C ILE A 30 1.01 -14.22 -9.24
N ILE A 31 0.29 -13.92 -8.15
CA ILE A 31 -0.27 -12.59 -7.88
C ILE A 31 0.58 -11.77 -6.90
N ALA A 32 1.89 -12.00 -6.86
CA ALA A 32 2.82 -11.22 -6.05
C ALA A 32 3.33 -9.97 -6.81
N CYS A 33 3.53 -8.87 -6.09
CA CYS A 33 4.16 -7.68 -6.62
C CYS A 33 5.66 -7.92 -6.83
N PRO A 34 6.21 -7.67 -8.02
CA PRO A 34 7.63 -7.95 -8.27
C PRO A 34 8.62 -7.01 -7.56
N ILE A 35 8.14 -5.95 -6.90
CA ILE A 35 8.99 -5.00 -6.16
C ILE A 35 9.07 -5.38 -4.68
N CYS A 36 7.92 -5.56 -4.01
CA CYS A 36 7.89 -5.89 -2.58
C CYS A 36 7.77 -7.39 -2.29
N HIS A 37 7.55 -8.22 -3.31
CA HIS A 37 7.22 -9.65 -3.22
C HIS A 37 5.98 -9.98 -2.38
N GLY A 38 5.22 -8.97 -1.93
CA GLY A 38 3.95 -9.14 -1.24
C GLY A 38 2.79 -9.36 -2.21
N PRO A 39 1.65 -9.88 -1.73
CA PRO A 39 0.47 -10.10 -2.56
C PRO A 39 -0.08 -8.78 -3.11
N LEU A 40 -0.56 -8.81 -4.35
CA LEU A 40 -1.20 -7.68 -5.00
C LEU A 40 -2.58 -7.40 -4.36
N SER A 41 -2.85 -6.12 -4.08
CA SER A 41 -4.14 -5.65 -3.58
C SER A 41 -5.18 -5.57 -4.69
N ILE A 42 -6.41 -5.99 -4.45
CA ILE A 42 -7.54 -5.79 -5.36
C ILE A 42 -7.77 -4.29 -5.59
N VAL A 43 -7.60 -3.46 -4.55
CA VAL A 43 -7.96 -2.03 -4.61
C VAL A 43 -6.79 -1.12 -5.01
N ALA A 44 -5.54 -1.59 -4.90
CA ALA A 44 -4.35 -0.75 -5.05
C ALA A 44 -3.30 -1.34 -6.02
N ILE A 45 -3.74 -1.83 -7.18
CA ILE A 45 -2.85 -2.28 -8.26
C ILE A 45 -2.83 -1.32 -9.44
N SER A 46 -1.67 -1.25 -10.09
CA SER A 46 -1.45 -0.44 -11.28
C SER A 46 -0.78 -1.26 -12.36
N ARG A 47 -1.20 -1.06 -13.60
CA ARG A 47 -0.61 -1.68 -14.79
C ARG A 47 0.08 -0.62 -15.62
N LEU A 48 1.29 -0.91 -16.07
CA LEU A 48 1.96 -0.08 -17.07
C LEU A 48 1.34 -0.37 -18.43
N ALA A 49 0.95 0.67 -19.16
CA ALA A 49 0.22 0.52 -20.41
C ALA A 49 1.10 -0.12 -21.51
N GLU A 50 2.38 0.26 -21.52
CA GLU A 50 3.36 -0.05 -22.55
C GLU A 50 3.82 -1.50 -22.50
N CYS A 51 4.10 -2.03 -21.31
CA CYS A 51 4.61 -3.40 -21.14
C CYS A 51 3.62 -4.35 -20.45
N GLY A 52 2.52 -3.83 -19.89
CA GLY A 52 1.49 -4.64 -19.25
C GLY A 52 1.83 -5.20 -17.86
N HIS A 53 3.04 -4.97 -17.34
CA HIS A 53 3.42 -5.39 -15.99
C HIS A 53 2.56 -4.72 -14.91
N VAL A 54 2.28 -5.46 -13.84
CA VAL A 54 1.39 -5.06 -12.75
C VAL A 54 2.17 -4.96 -11.44
N PHE A 55 1.92 -3.88 -10.69
CA PHE A 55 2.59 -3.59 -9.44
C PHE A 55 1.58 -3.08 -8.39
N CYS A 56 1.96 -3.14 -7.12
CA CYS A 56 1.33 -2.32 -6.09
C CYS A 56 1.50 -0.84 -6.44
N ASN A 57 0.42 -0.06 -6.34
CA ASN A 57 0.45 1.37 -6.65
C ASN A 57 1.52 2.13 -5.84
N THR A 58 1.64 1.77 -4.55
CA THR A 58 2.65 2.34 -3.64
C THR A 58 4.08 2.00 -4.04
N CYS A 59 4.34 0.75 -4.43
CA CYS A 59 5.68 0.32 -4.84
C CYS A 59 6.11 1.04 -6.11
N LEU A 60 5.20 1.19 -7.07
CA LEU A 60 5.47 1.88 -8.32
C LEU A 60 5.71 3.39 -8.10
N ARG A 61 4.92 4.05 -7.24
CA ARG A 61 5.15 5.46 -6.88
C ARG A 61 6.49 5.68 -6.19
N ASN A 62 6.82 4.84 -5.20
CA ASN A 62 8.10 4.95 -4.49
C ASN A 62 9.28 4.75 -5.44
N TRP A 63 9.18 3.80 -6.37
CA TRP A 63 10.19 3.60 -7.40
C TRP A 63 10.45 4.87 -8.23
N TYR A 64 9.38 5.55 -8.69
CA TYR A 64 9.53 6.81 -9.42
C TYR A 64 10.17 7.91 -8.58
N HIS A 65 9.76 8.05 -7.32
CA HIS A 65 10.37 9.04 -6.43
C HIS A 65 11.87 8.82 -6.21
N HIS A 66 12.33 7.57 -6.10
CA HIS A 66 13.75 7.27 -5.95
C HIS A 66 14.57 7.58 -7.20
N ILE A 67 14.02 7.34 -8.40
CA ILE A 67 14.70 7.69 -9.65
C ILE A 67 14.85 9.21 -9.77
N SER A 68 13.80 9.97 -9.45
CA SER A 68 13.85 11.44 -9.52
C SER A 68 14.87 12.07 -8.56
N GLN A 69 15.20 11.42 -7.44
CA GLN A 69 16.15 11.93 -6.45
C GLN A 69 17.62 11.61 -6.80
N GLY A 70 17.88 10.56 -7.59
CA GLY A 70 19.24 10.11 -7.91
C GLY A 70 20.02 11.02 -8.85
N VAL A 71 19.40 12.09 -9.38
CA VAL A 71 19.98 12.99 -10.40
C VAL A 71 20.41 14.33 -9.80
N GLN A 72 20.17 14.58 -8.51
CA GLN A 72 20.87 15.67 -7.83
C GLN A 72 22.32 15.22 -7.59
N GLU A 73 23.21 15.58 -8.53
CA GLU A 73 24.64 15.66 -8.22
C GLU A 73 24.82 16.40 -6.88
N PRO A 74 25.77 15.97 -6.03
CA PRO A 74 26.07 16.67 -4.79
C PRO A 74 26.65 18.05 -5.13
N SER A 75 25.76 19.02 -5.38
CA SER A 75 26.10 20.43 -5.40
C SER A 75 26.62 20.75 -4.01
N SER A 76 27.91 21.04 -3.96
CA SER A 76 28.64 21.56 -2.82
C SER A 76 27.76 22.47 -1.99
N VAL A 77 27.42 22.02 -0.78
CA VAL A 77 26.84 22.87 0.25
C VAL A 77 27.90 23.91 0.62
N THR A 78 27.94 25.02 -0.11
CA THR A 78 28.55 26.25 0.38
C THR A 78 27.61 26.81 1.44
N LEU A 79 27.95 26.50 2.69
CA LEU A 79 27.52 27.21 3.90
C LEU A 79 27.88 28.70 3.76
N ASN A 80 27.00 29.48 3.14
CA ASN A 80 26.97 30.94 3.29
C ASN A 80 25.73 31.23 4.16
N ALA A 81 25.92 31.30 5.47
CA ALA A 81 26.24 32.53 6.21
C ALA A 81 24.99 33.39 6.41
N LEU A 82 24.51 33.38 7.65
CA LEU A 82 23.57 34.33 8.20
C LEU A 82 24.05 35.76 7.88
N GLY A 83 23.25 36.50 7.11
CA GLY A 83 23.34 37.94 6.98
C GLY A 83 22.05 38.53 7.50
N ALA A 84 22.09 39.03 8.74
CA ALA A 84 21.02 39.79 9.35
C ALA A 84 20.76 41.08 8.56
N THR A 85 19.53 41.29 8.10
CA THR A 85 19.05 42.63 7.77
C THR A 85 17.75 42.88 8.52
N ARG A 86 17.89 43.82 9.44
CA ARG A 86 16.89 44.49 10.26
C ARG A 86 16.08 45.42 9.35
N GLU A 87 14.77 45.22 9.27
CA GLU A 87 13.86 46.14 8.56
C GLU A 87 13.11 46.97 9.59
N ASP A 88 13.60 48.18 9.81
CA ASP A 88 12.82 49.35 10.22
C ASP A 88 12.65 50.21 8.94
N ASN A 89 11.49 50.87 8.77
CA ASN A 89 11.10 51.87 7.75
C ASN A 89 10.52 51.32 6.43
N ASP A 90 9.60 51.98 5.73
CA ASP A 90 8.76 53.17 5.89
C ASP A 90 7.83 53.16 4.65
N PHE A 91 6.60 53.67 4.79
CA PHE A 91 5.61 53.69 3.71
C PHE A 91 5.98 54.78 2.69
N GLY A 92 6.48 54.38 1.52
CA GLY A 92 6.69 55.25 0.36
C GLY A 92 6.15 54.61 -0.91
N GLU A 93 4.97 55.08 -1.35
CA GLU A 93 4.49 54.94 -2.72
C GLU A 93 5.41 55.77 -3.64
N ASP A 94 5.99 55.14 -4.66
CA ASP A 94 5.86 55.57 -6.07
C ASP A 94 6.92 54.93 -6.98
N ASP A 95 6.40 54.54 -8.14
CA ASP A 95 7.03 54.56 -9.46
C ASP A 95 8.09 53.53 -9.91
N ALA A 96 7.69 52.93 -11.04
CA ALA A 96 8.47 52.73 -12.26
C ALA A 96 9.26 51.43 -12.42
N ILE A 97 8.67 50.57 -13.28
CA ILE A 97 9.31 49.88 -14.39
C ILE A 97 10.65 49.22 -14.01
N ASN A 98 10.57 48.02 -13.45
CA ASN A 98 11.73 47.14 -13.43
C ASN A 98 11.54 45.97 -14.39
N ASP A 99 12.56 45.86 -15.22
CA ASP A 99 12.78 45.01 -16.37
C ASP A 99 12.37 43.56 -16.10
N ALA A 100 11.54 43.01 -16.99
CA ALA A 100 11.16 41.62 -16.97
C ALA A 100 12.40 40.78 -17.33
N SER A 101 13.20 40.46 -16.31
CA SER A 101 14.17 39.37 -16.37
C SER A 101 13.35 38.09 -16.54
N ILE A 102 13.12 37.74 -17.81
CA ILE A 102 12.64 36.44 -18.23
C ILE A 102 13.72 35.46 -17.78
N HIS A 103 13.55 34.93 -16.57
CA HIS A 103 14.17 33.68 -16.18
C HIS A 103 13.75 32.67 -17.25
N THR A 104 14.67 32.38 -18.17
CA THR A 104 14.63 31.16 -18.96
C THR A 104 14.63 30.03 -17.94
N GLU A 105 13.42 29.54 -17.65
CA GLU A 105 13.22 28.29 -16.91
C GLU A 105 13.99 27.24 -17.70
N ASP A 106 15.21 26.93 -17.23
CA ASP A 106 15.98 25.82 -17.73
C ASP A 106 15.03 24.62 -17.74
N GLU A 107 14.66 24.16 -18.93
CA GLU A 107 13.77 23.02 -19.13
C GLU A 107 14.45 21.84 -18.44
N VAL A 108 14.03 21.55 -17.20
CA VAL A 108 14.53 20.40 -16.45
C VAL A 108 14.10 19.18 -17.25
N GLU A 109 15.03 18.65 -18.02
CA GLU A 109 14.85 17.49 -18.89
C GLU A 109 14.49 16.31 -17.99
N CYS A 110 13.19 16.06 -17.85
CA CYS A 110 12.66 15.00 -17.00
C CYS A 110 13.18 13.67 -17.55
N GLN A 111 14.01 12.97 -16.77
CA GLN A 111 14.49 11.66 -17.17
C GLN A 111 13.30 10.73 -17.47
N PRO A 112 13.37 9.98 -18.58
CA PRO A 112 12.30 9.07 -18.96
C PRO A 112 12.14 7.99 -17.90
N LEU A 113 10.92 7.83 -17.39
CA LEU A 113 10.60 6.77 -16.44
C LEU A 113 10.65 5.42 -17.14
N ALA A 114 11.27 4.42 -16.51
CA ALA A 114 11.37 3.07 -17.08
C ALA A 114 10.74 2.02 -16.16
N CYS A 115 10.18 0.97 -16.76
CA CYS A 115 9.61 -0.16 -16.05
C CYS A 115 10.68 -0.84 -15.17
N PRO A 116 10.42 -1.08 -13.88
CA PRO A 116 11.39 -1.75 -12.98
C PRO A 116 11.83 -3.14 -13.45
N LEU A 117 10.99 -3.84 -14.23
CA LEU A 117 11.23 -5.24 -14.64
C LEU A 117 11.87 -5.35 -16.01
N CYS A 118 11.26 -4.73 -17.02
CA CYS A 118 11.67 -4.89 -18.42
C CYS A 118 12.37 -3.66 -18.99
N ARG A 119 12.48 -2.58 -18.20
CA ARG A 119 13.08 -1.29 -18.60
C ARG A 119 12.41 -0.60 -19.79
N THR A 120 11.24 -1.07 -20.23
CA THR A 120 10.42 -0.35 -21.20
C THR A 120 10.12 1.05 -20.68
N GLU A 121 10.37 2.05 -21.52
CA GLU A 121 10.06 3.45 -21.25
C GLU A 121 8.55 3.64 -21.06
N ILE A 122 8.21 4.48 -20.08
CA ILE A 122 6.85 4.71 -19.63
C ILE A 122 6.47 6.12 -20.07
N LEU A 123 5.61 6.18 -21.08
CA LEU A 123 5.15 7.43 -21.69
C LEU A 123 3.82 7.87 -21.08
N SER A 124 3.05 6.92 -20.57
CA SER A 124 1.70 7.12 -20.05
C SER A 124 1.63 6.89 -18.53
N PRO A 125 0.75 7.61 -17.81
CA PRO A 125 0.51 7.31 -16.41
C PRO A 125 -0.01 5.86 -16.25
N PRO A 126 0.35 5.17 -15.15
CA PRO A 126 -0.13 3.82 -14.90
C PRO A 126 -1.66 3.76 -14.88
N VAL A 127 -2.22 2.76 -15.57
CA VAL A 127 -3.67 2.57 -15.68
C VAL A 127 -4.18 1.54 -14.68
N PHE A 128 -5.48 1.62 -14.37
CA PHE A 128 -6.15 0.57 -13.60
C PHE A 128 -6.12 -0.76 -14.35
N ALA A 129 -5.79 -1.82 -13.64
CA ALA A 129 -5.57 -3.14 -14.21
C ALA A 129 -6.84 -4.01 -14.09
N ASP A 130 -7.97 -3.62 -14.68
CA ASP A 130 -9.27 -4.27 -14.39
C ASP A 130 -9.28 -5.80 -14.53
N ARG A 131 -8.68 -6.33 -15.60
CA ARG A 131 -8.56 -7.79 -15.76
C ARG A 131 -7.67 -8.43 -14.70
N ALA A 132 -6.54 -7.79 -14.38
CA ALA A 132 -5.65 -8.28 -13.32
C ALA A 132 -6.38 -8.21 -11.96
N ARG A 133 -7.16 -7.17 -11.71
CA ARG A 133 -7.97 -7.00 -10.50
C ARG A 133 -8.99 -8.14 -10.34
N GLN A 134 -9.65 -8.53 -11.44
CA GLN A 134 -10.56 -9.67 -11.41
C GLN A 134 -9.84 -10.98 -11.09
N VAL A 135 -8.66 -11.21 -11.68
CA VAL A 135 -7.84 -12.40 -11.41
C VAL A 135 -7.34 -12.40 -9.96
N VAL A 136 -6.69 -11.33 -9.53
CA VAL A 136 -6.20 -11.13 -8.15
C VAL A 136 -7.33 -11.30 -7.15
N GLY A 137 -8.48 -10.66 -7.40
CA GLY A 137 -9.64 -10.76 -6.53
C GLY A 137 -10.20 -12.18 -6.47
N THR A 138 -10.25 -12.89 -7.60
CA THR A 138 -10.68 -14.29 -7.62
C THR A 138 -9.72 -15.18 -6.81
N VAL A 139 -8.41 -14.99 -6.97
CA VAL A 139 -7.39 -15.74 -6.21
C VAL A 139 -7.49 -15.43 -4.72
N ASN A 140 -7.60 -14.16 -4.33
CA ASN A 140 -7.78 -13.75 -2.94
C ASN A 140 -9.06 -14.32 -2.34
N VAL A 141 -10.16 -14.35 -3.10
CA VAL A 141 -11.39 -15.02 -2.68
C VAL A 141 -11.19 -16.52 -2.48
N PHE A 142 -10.48 -17.21 -3.36
CA PHE A 142 -10.16 -18.63 -3.18
C PHE A 142 -9.33 -18.85 -1.91
N LEU A 143 -8.30 -18.04 -1.67
CA LEU A 143 -7.53 -18.08 -0.43
C LEU A 143 -8.46 -17.91 0.78
N THR A 144 -9.29 -16.85 0.78
CA THR A 144 -10.26 -16.56 1.85
C THR A 144 -11.27 -17.69 2.09
N LEU A 145 -11.68 -18.44 1.06
CA LEU A 145 -12.62 -19.55 1.21
C LEU A 145 -12.02 -20.78 1.92
N PHE A 146 -10.72 -21.01 1.77
CA PHE A 146 -10.02 -22.17 2.33
C PHE A 146 -9.22 -21.85 3.59
N GLU A 147 -9.03 -20.57 3.91
CA GLU A 147 -8.25 -20.08 5.04
C GLU A 147 -9.10 -20.00 6.33
N PRO A 148 -8.55 -20.39 7.51
CA PRO A 148 -9.17 -20.09 8.81
C PRO A 148 -9.33 -18.58 9.03
N LEU A 149 -10.34 -18.16 9.80
CA LEU A 149 -10.61 -16.73 10.05
C LEU A 149 -9.39 -16.01 10.68
N SER A 150 -8.71 -16.65 11.63
CA SER A 150 -7.49 -16.12 12.26
C SER A 150 -6.38 -15.83 11.25
N ASP A 151 -6.23 -16.74 10.29
CA ASP A 151 -5.14 -16.69 9.32
C ASP A 151 -5.45 -15.62 8.27
N ARG A 152 -6.73 -15.48 7.88
CA ARG A 152 -7.23 -14.39 7.03
C ARG A 152 -6.98 -13.03 7.67
N GLU A 153 -7.34 -12.87 8.95
CA GLU A 153 -7.10 -11.63 9.69
C GLU A 153 -5.60 -11.32 9.76
N HIS A 154 -4.77 -12.35 10.02
CA HIS A 154 -3.32 -12.21 10.04
C HIS A 154 -2.76 -11.81 8.67
N ARG A 155 -3.20 -12.44 7.57
CA ARG A 155 -2.79 -12.11 6.20
C ARG A 155 -3.18 -10.69 5.83
N LEU A 156 -4.43 -10.31 6.06
CA LEU A 156 -4.90 -8.95 5.75
C LEU A 156 -4.13 -7.91 6.58
N SER A 157 -3.93 -8.18 7.87
CA SER A 157 -3.14 -7.33 8.76
C SER A 157 -1.69 -7.21 8.29
N ASN A 158 -0.99 -8.32 8.04
CA ASN A 158 0.41 -8.28 7.62
C ASN A 158 0.62 -7.55 6.28
N ASN A 159 -0.34 -7.64 5.36
CA ASN A 159 -0.21 -7.04 4.03
C ASN A 159 -0.63 -5.57 4.00
N PHE A 160 -1.59 -5.18 4.83
CA PHE A 160 -2.24 -3.87 4.72
C PHE A 160 -2.24 -3.06 6.00
N HIS A 161 -1.94 -3.62 7.16
CA HIS A 161 -1.90 -2.89 8.41
C HIS A 161 -0.45 -2.55 8.79
N ARG A 162 -0.18 -1.26 8.97
CA ARG A 162 1.06 -0.80 9.60
C ARG A 162 0.83 -0.62 11.09
N ILE A 163 1.61 -1.34 11.90
CA ILE A 163 1.62 -1.16 13.34
C ILE A 163 2.44 0.08 13.67
N ILE A 164 1.88 0.97 14.49
CA ILE A 164 2.64 2.10 15.05
C ILE A 164 3.38 1.58 16.27
N ASP A 165 4.67 1.87 16.33
CA ASP A 165 5.48 1.59 17.51
C ASP A 165 4.96 2.41 18.71
N THR A 166 4.49 1.71 19.73
CA THR A 166 3.89 2.33 20.92
C THR A 166 4.91 3.15 21.69
N ASP A 167 6.18 2.74 21.69
CA ASP A 167 7.25 3.46 22.37
C ASP A 167 7.55 4.78 21.66
N GLN A 168 7.54 4.80 20.33
CA GLN A 168 7.68 6.03 19.55
C GLN A 168 6.49 6.98 19.75
N LEU A 169 5.28 6.43 19.91
CA LEU A 169 4.10 7.23 20.21
C LEU A 169 4.19 7.88 21.59
N ASN A 170 4.60 7.12 22.61
CA ASN A 170 4.83 7.63 23.95
C ASN A 170 5.95 8.69 23.98
N GLN A 171 7.04 8.46 23.26
CA GLN A 171 8.12 9.45 23.15
C GLN A 171 7.62 10.74 22.51
N ALA A 172 6.88 10.66 21.40
CA ALA A 172 6.36 11.84 20.74
C ALA A 172 5.33 12.60 21.60
N GLN A 173 4.56 11.89 22.43
CA GLN A 173 3.70 12.52 23.43
C GLN A 173 4.54 13.32 24.44
N HIS A 174 5.62 12.75 24.98
CA HIS A 174 6.52 13.47 25.88
C HIS A 174 7.18 14.70 25.23
N GLU A 175 7.60 14.59 23.96
CA GLU A 175 8.14 15.73 23.21
C GLU A 175 7.08 16.81 22.95
N ALA A 176 5.83 16.41 22.69
CA ALA A 176 4.71 17.34 22.53
C ALA A 176 4.38 18.06 23.84
N ASP A 177 4.37 17.34 24.96
CA ASP A 177 4.18 17.93 26.28
C ASP A 177 5.31 18.92 26.61
N TYR A 178 6.56 18.54 26.35
CA TYR A 178 7.71 19.44 26.51
C TYR A 178 7.56 20.72 25.68
N ALA A 179 7.21 20.60 24.39
CA ALA A 179 7.04 21.76 23.51
C ALA A 179 5.85 22.64 23.93
N ALA A 180 4.76 22.04 24.43
CA ALA A 180 3.57 22.77 24.87
C ALA A 180 3.79 23.60 26.14
N PHE A 181 4.66 23.15 27.04
CA PHE A 181 5.00 23.85 28.28
C PHE A 181 6.33 24.61 28.21
N TYR A 182 6.93 24.73 27.02
CA TYR A 182 8.20 25.43 26.87
C TYR A 182 8.06 26.93 27.12
N GLU A 183 8.85 27.44 28.05
CA GLU A 183 9.06 28.87 28.27
C GLU A 183 10.52 29.21 27.94
N PRO A 184 10.81 30.19 27.06
CA PRO A 184 12.18 30.58 26.74
C PRO A 184 12.97 30.99 27.99
N SER A 185 14.21 30.54 28.11
CA SER A 185 15.06 30.97 29.22
C SER A 185 15.23 32.49 29.24
N LYS A 186 15.19 33.06 30.45
CA LYS A 186 15.54 34.47 30.69
C LYS A 186 17.05 34.68 30.80
N SER A 187 17.85 33.61 30.73
CA SER A 187 19.31 33.75 30.68
C SER A 187 19.68 34.45 29.38
N GLY A 188 20.33 35.62 29.47
CA GLY A 188 20.91 36.28 28.29
C GLY A 188 22.10 35.52 27.68
N ASP A 189 22.30 34.26 28.06
CA ASP A 189 23.35 33.38 27.56
C ASP A 189 22.92 32.76 26.22
N PRO A 190 23.58 33.09 25.10
CA PRO A 190 23.22 32.58 23.79
C PRO A 190 23.43 31.07 23.64
N GLU A 191 24.33 30.44 24.41
CA GLU A 191 24.55 28.99 24.32
C GLU A 191 23.34 28.21 24.84
N VAL A 192 22.78 28.65 25.97
CA VAL A 192 21.57 28.05 26.57
C VAL A 192 20.39 28.19 25.61
N VAL A 193 20.18 29.38 25.05
CA VAL A 193 19.10 29.62 24.08
C VAL A 193 19.25 28.74 22.83
N ASN A 194 20.46 28.60 22.30
CA ASN A 194 20.72 27.73 21.14
C ASN A 194 20.46 26.24 21.46
N GLN A 195 20.79 25.79 22.66
CA GLN A 195 20.51 24.43 23.12
C GLN A 195 19.00 24.18 23.25
N GLU A 196 18.26 25.13 23.83
CA GLU A 196 16.80 25.06 23.95
C GLU A 196 16.11 25.02 22.59
N ILE A 197 16.52 25.89 21.66
CA ILE A 197 16.03 25.91 20.28
C ILE A 197 16.32 24.58 19.59
N SER A 198 17.55 24.05 19.71
CA SER A 198 17.92 22.76 19.12
C SER A 198 17.05 21.62 19.66
N ARG A 199 16.74 21.63 20.96
CA ARG A 199 15.85 20.65 21.58
C ARG A 199 14.41 20.77 21.08
N LEU A 200 13.88 21.98 20.90
CA LEU A 200 12.56 22.19 20.31
C LEU A 200 12.49 21.72 18.85
N TYR A 201 13.54 21.95 18.06
CA TYR A 201 13.62 21.41 16.70
C TYR A 201 13.63 19.89 16.69
N ALA A 202 14.37 19.25 17.60
CA ALA A 202 14.34 17.80 17.75
C ALA A 202 12.94 17.29 18.13
N ALA A 203 12.31 17.90 19.14
CA ALA A 203 10.94 17.59 19.56
C ALA A 203 9.94 17.71 18.40
N SER A 204 9.98 18.83 17.67
CA SER A 204 9.16 19.08 16.48
C SER A 204 9.33 17.99 15.42
N ASN A 205 10.58 17.62 15.11
CA ASN A 205 10.87 16.56 14.14
C ASN A 205 10.30 15.20 14.59
N TYR A 206 10.44 14.85 15.87
CA TYR A 206 9.85 13.62 16.42
C TYR A 206 8.33 13.62 16.31
N ILE A 207 7.67 14.71 16.69
CA ILE A 207 6.21 14.88 16.61
C ILE A 207 5.75 14.73 15.15
N VAL A 208 6.38 15.44 14.21
CA VAL A 208 6.02 15.36 12.79
C VAL A 208 6.20 13.93 12.25
N ASN A 209 7.28 13.24 12.63
CA ASN A 209 7.54 11.87 12.21
C ASN A 209 6.50 10.88 12.75
N ILE A 210 6.07 11.01 14.01
CA ILE A 210 5.01 10.14 14.54
C ILE A 210 3.68 10.43 13.84
N PHE A 211 3.35 11.69 13.55
CA PHE A 211 2.13 12.04 12.83
C PHE A 211 2.10 11.44 11.42
N ARG A 212 3.24 11.47 10.71
CA ARG A 212 3.37 10.77 9.41
C ARG A 212 3.14 9.27 9.55
N SER A 213 3.67 8.66 10.60
CA SER A 213 3.50 7.23 10.89
C SER A 213 2.04 6.88 11.23
N MET A 214 1.38 7.71 12.05
CA MET A 214 -0.05 7.59 12.38
C MET A 214 -0.91 7.72 11.14
N LYS A 215 -0.67 8.74 10.30
CA LYS A 215 -1.37 8.91 9.03
C LYS A 215 -1.21 7.68 8.14
N ALA A 216 0.02 7.18 8.00
CA ALA A 216 0.29 5.98 7.21
C ALA A 216 -0.44 4.75 7.77
N CYS A 217 -0.52 4.60 9.09
CA CYS A 217 -1.31 3.55 9.74
C CYS A 217 -2.81 3.67 9.45
N THR A 218 -3.40 4.85 9.61
CA THR A 218 -4.81 5.09 9.30
C THR A 218 -5.14 4.82 7.82
N GLU A 219 -4.28 5.27 6.90
CA GLU A 219 -4.42 4.96 5.47
C GLU A 219 -4.31 3.46 5.19
N SER A 220 -3.43 2.76 5.91
CA SER A 220 -3.26 1.31 5.81
C SER A 220 -4.53 0.57 6.23
N TYR A 221 -5.15 1.01 7.33
CA TYR A 221 -6.44 0.48 7.81
C TYR A 221 -7.59 0.78 6.83
N ALA A 222 -7.64 1.99 6.26
CA ALA A 222 -8.63 2.31 5.23
C ALA A 222 -8.52 1.38 4.01
N ARG A 223 -7.29 1.04 3.59
CA ARG A 223 -7.06 0.08 2.49
C ARG A 223 -7.49 -1.33 2.87
N LEU A 224 -7.19 -1.79 4.09
CA LEU A 224 -7.63 -3.08 4.61
C LEU A 224 -9.16 -3.24 4.49
N VAL A 225 -9.91 -2.23 4.93
CA VAL A 225 -11.39 -2.25 4.86
C VAL A 225 -11.89 -2.29 3.41
N LEU A 226 -11.26 -1.55 2.51
CA LEU A 226 -11.61 -1.56 1.09
C LEU A 226 -11.30 -2.91 0.43
N GLU A 227 -10.18 -3.53 0.78
CA GLU A 227 -9.79 -4.86 0.31
C GLU A 227 -10.79 -5.92 0.77
N GLU A 228 -11.13 -5.93 2.06
CA GLU A 228 -12.15 -6.84 2.60
C GLU A 228 -13.50 -6.66 1.91
N ARG A 229 -13.94 -5.40 1.72
CA ARG A 229 -15.18 -5.12 0.99
C ARG A 229 -15.14 -5.63 -0.45
N ALA A 230 -13.99 -5.53 -1.11
CA ALA A 230 -13.82 -6.01 -2.48
C ALA A 230 -13.86 -7.55 -2.55
N GLU A 231 -13.19 -8.26 -1.61
CA GLU A 231 -13.28 -9.72 -1.50
C GLU A 231 -14.73 -10.18 -1.28
N LEU A 232 -15.45 -9.52 -0.36
CA LEU A 232 -16.85 -9.84 -0.05
C LEU A 232 -17.79 -9.59 -1.24
N GLN A 233 -17.55 -8.51 -2.01
CA GLN A 233 -18.34 -8.24 -3.21
C GLN A 233 -18.15 -9.34 -4.26
N ILE A 234 -16.91 -9.78 -4.49
CA ILE A 234 -16.61 -10.86 -5.45
C ILE A 234 -17.26 -12.17 -5.01
N LEU A 235 -17.20 -12.50 -3.71
CA LEU A 235 -17.89 -13.65 -3.13
C LEU A 235 -19.41 -13.59 -3.35
N SER A 236 -20.00 -12.42 -3.14
CA SER A 236 -21.43 -12.19 -3.37
C SER A 236 -21.79 -12.39 -4.84
N ASP A 237 -21.01 -11.82 -5.77
CA ASP A 237 -21.23 -11.93 -7.21
C ASP A 237 -21.12 -13.38 -7.68
N ILE A 238 -20.14 -14.14 -7.18
CA ILE A 238 -19.99 -15.58 -7.47
C ILE A 238 -21.21 -16.35 -6.96
N THR A 239 -21.67 -16.05 -5.75
CA THR A 239 -22.83 -16.72 -5.13
C THR A 239 -24.11 -16.47 -5.94
N VAL A 240 -24.37 -15.22 -6.34
CA VAL A 240 -25.53 -14.87 -7.17
C VAL A 240 -25.50 -15.63 -8.50
N ARG A 241 -24.36 -15.62 -9.20
CA ARG A 241 -24.20 -16.35 -10.47
C ARG A 241 -24.42 -17.85 -10.33
N TYR A 242 -24.01 -18.43 -9.20
CA TYR A 242 -24.23 -19.85 -8.92
C TYR A 242 -25.71 -20.16 -8.69
N LEU A 243 -26.41 -19.32 -7.93
CA LEU A 243 -27.85 -19.47 -7.67
C LEU A 243 -28.69 -19.28 -8.92
N GLU A 244 -28.37 -18.28 -9.76
CA GLU A 244 -29.10 -17.98 -11.00
C GLU A 244 -28.94 -19.06 -12.07
N ARG A 245 -27.78 -19.71 -12.17
CA ARG A 245 -27.54 -20.76 -13.18
C ARG A 245 -28.25 -22.08 -12.86
N GLY A 246 -28.74 -22.25 -11.63
CA GLY A 246 -29.23 -23.53 -11.11
C GLY A 246 -28.12 -24.61 -11.12
N PRO A 247 -28.31 -25.73 -10.41
CA PRO A 247 -27.43 -26.88 -10.57
C PRO A 247 -27.59 -27.39 -12.00
N THR A 248 -26.56 -27.23 -12.83
CA THR A 248 -26.57 -27.84 -14.17
C THR A 248 -26.65 -29.37 -13.99
N PRO A 249 -27.61 -30.06 -14.63
CA PRO A 249 -27.83 -31.50 -14.42
C PRO A 249 -26.58 -32.38 -14.65
N HIS A 250 -25.61 -31.89 -15.43
CA HIS A 250 -24.38 -32.62 -15.73
C HIS A 250 -23.37 -32.73 -14.58
N ALA A 251 -23.37 -31.81 -13.60
CA ALA A 251 -22.47 -31.91 -12.45
C ALA A 251 -22.84 -33.09 -11.51
N LEU A 252 -24.11 -33.49 -11.49
CA LEU A 252 -24.61 -34.61 -10.68
C LEU A 252 -24.32 -35.99 -11.29
N THR A 253 -24.03 -36.08 -12.59
CA THR A 253 -23.83 -37.38 -13.27
C THR A 253 -22.43 -37.96 -13.04
N ILE A 254 -21.43 -37.12 -12.75
CA ILE A 254 -20.04 -37.58 -12.53
C ILE A 254 -19.84 -38.12 -11.10
N LEU A 255 -20.63 -37.65 -10.13
CA LEU A 255 -20.52 -38.06 -8.72
C LEU A 255 -21.15 -39.43 -8.41
N THR A 256 -22.09 -39.91 -9.23
CA THR A 256 -22.68 -41.26 -9.06
C THR A 256 -21.87 -42.36 -9.75
N ALA A 257 -21.06 -42.02 -10.77
CA ALA A 257 -20.30 -43.00 -11.53
C ALA A 257 -19.05 -43.53 -10.82
N THR A 258 -18.46 -42.78 -9.86
CA THR A 258 -17.25 -43.21 -9.15
C THR A 258 -17.52 -44.00 -7.86
N SER A 259 -18.76 -44.01 -7.35
CA SER A 259 -19.12 -44.76 -6.13
C SER A 259 -19.38 -46.26 -6.38
N SER A 260 -19.65 -46.68 -7.62
CA SER A 260 -20.03 -48.08 -7.91
C SER A 260 -18.85 -49.03 -8.21
N LYS A 261 -17.58 -48.61 -8.08
CA LYS A 261 -16.41 -49.45 -8.41
C LYS A 261 -15.56 -49.94 -7.22
N ALA A 262 -15.97 -49.72 -5.97
CA ALA A 262 -15.18 -50.08 -4.79
C ALA A 262 -15.71 -51.28 -3.98
N ILE A 263 -16.77 -51.97 -4.43
CA ILE A 263 -17.30 -53.16 -3.74
C ILE A 263 -17.17 -54.36 -4.69
N GLY A 264 -16.00 -54.97 -4.73
CA GLY A 264 -15.80 -56.20 -5.50
C GLY A 264 -14.35 -56.58 -5.67
N SER A 265 -13.77 -57.20 -4.64
CA SER A 265 -12.80 -58.30 -4.74
C SER A 265 -11.89 -58.34 -3.51
N ARG A 266 -12.35 -59.02 -2.47
CA ARG A 266 -11.47 -59.68 -1.50
C ARG A 266 -12.19 -60.93 -1.00
N ASN A 267 -12.01 -62.01 -1.75
CA ASN A 267 -12.16 -63.39 -1.31
C ASN A 267 -11.50 -64.27 -2.37
N THR A 268 -10.21 -64.54 -2.17
CA THR A 268 -9.52 -65.83 -2.40
C THR A 268 -8.07 -65.67 -1.99
#